data_AF-A0A497PB23-F1
#
_entry.id   AF-A0A497PB23-F1
#
_cell.length_a   1.000
_cell.length_b   1.000
_cell.length_c   1.000
_cell.angle_alpha   90.00
_cell.angle_beta   90.00
_cell.angle_gamma   90.00
#
_symmetry.space_group_name_H-M   'P 1'
#
loop_
_entity.id
_entity.type
_entity.pdbx_description
1 polymer ?
#
loop_
_entity_poly.entity_id
_entity_poly.type
_entity_poly.pdbx_seq_one_letter_code
_entity_poly.pdbx_strand_id
1 'polypeptide(L)'
;MESPDVSHSALAAIPSSLRTMLEELAGHAEDRGRCSLLISSNSLANRFILERWGIRPSQRKRYRSLYAAVRRHCRTLFEYYVARGRFEWKDGAGIHVWGVYKYDRVRGNMILGFVRIPDGTPLFLSRRRRQRA
;
A
#
# COMPACT_ATOMS: atom_id res chain seq x y z
N MET A 1 6.32 -28.59 -9.56
CA MET A 1 5.29 -27.76 -8.89
C MET A 1 5.25 -26.43 -9.59
N GLU A 2 4.17 -26.16 -10.30
CA GLU A 2 4.03 -24.97 -11.14
C GLU A 2 3.88 -23.69 -10.30
N SER A 3 4.32 -22.56 -10.85
CA SER A 3 4.07 -21.26 -10.22
C SER A 3 2.57 -20.98 -10.32
N PRO A 4 1.92 -20.51 -9.24
CA PRO A 4 0.49 -20.23 -9.30
C PRO A 4 0.21 -19.16 -10.35
N ASP A 5 -0.95 -19.28 -11.00
CA ASP A 5 -1.40 -18.31 -11.99
C ASP A 5 -1.73 -16.96 -11.34
N VAL A 6 -1.27 -15.89 -11.98
CA VAL A 6 -1.48 -14.52 -11.53
C VAL A 6 -2.62 -13.93 -12.34
N SER A 7 -3.84 -14.33 -12.00
CA SER A 7 -5.03 -13.83 -12.67
C SER A 7 -5.26 -12.33 -12.38
N HIS A 8 -5.94 -11.64 -13.30
CA HIS A 8 -6.38 -10.26 -13.09
C HIS A 8 -7.29 -10.12 -11.87
N SER A 9 -8.15 -11.11 -11.62
CA SER A 9 -9.01 -11.15 -10.44
C SER A 9 -8.23 -11.27 -9.13
N ALA A 10 -7.11 -12.00 -9.13
CA ALA A 10 -6.22 -12.05 -7.98
C ALA A 10 -5.60 -10.68 -7.71
N LEU A 11 -5.03 -10.04 -8.73
CA LEU A 11 -4.37 -8.72 -8.58
C LEU A 11 -5.35 -7.62 -8.13
N ALA A 12 -6.62 -7.70 -8.52
CA ALA A 12 -7.66 -6.76 -8.10
C ALA A 12 -7.90 -6.73 -6.58
N ALA A 13 -7.46 -7.76 -5.83
CA ALA A 13 -7.55 -7.81 -4.38
C ALA A 13 -6.38 -7.11 -3.64
N ILE A 14 -5.34 -6.66 -4.35
CA ILE A 14 -4.18 -5.98 -3.73
C ILE A 14 -4.57 -4.71 -2.95
N PRO A 15 -5.47 -3.83 -3.44
CA PRO A 15 -5.95 -2.68 -2.66
C PRO A 15 -6.56 -3.08 -1.31
N SER A 16 -7.27 -4.21 -1.26
CA SER A 16 -7.84 -4.72 0.00
C SER A 16 -6.75 -5.16 0.98
N SER A 17 -5.68 -5.81 0.49
CA SER A 17 -4.52 -6.16 1.33
C SER A 17 -3.79 -4.91 1.86
N LEU A 18 -3.71 -3.83 1.05
CA LEU A 18 -3.19 -2.54 1.51
C LEU A 18 -4.09 -1.92 2.60
N ARG A 19 -5.40 -1.96 2.42
CA ARG A 19 -6.38 -1.50 3.43
C ARG A 19 -6.16 -2.21 4.76
N THR A 20 -6.16 -3.54 4.78
CA THR A 20 -5.95 -4.32 6.01
C THR A 20 -4.61 -3.98 6.66
N MET A 21 -3.56 -3.84 5.86
CA MET A 21 -2.24 -3.42 6.36
C MET A 21 -2.24 -2.02 6.99
N LEU A 22 -3.00 -1.06 6.44
CA LEU A 22 -3.15 0.28 7.02
C LEU A 22 -3.94 0.25 8.32
N GLU A 23 -5.05 -0.49 8.37
CA GLU A 23 -5.89 -0.62 9.57
C GLU A 23 -5.10 -1.22 10.74
N GLU A 24 -4.36 -2.30 10.51
CA GLU A 24 -3.51 -2.93 11.54
C GLU A 24 -2.40 -2.00 12.03
N LEU A 25 -1.72 -1.30 11.12
CA LEU A 25 -0.62 -0.41 11.47
C LEU A 25 -1.11 0.88 12.14
N ALA A 26 -2.31 1.35 11.81
CA ALA A 26 -2.92 2.53 12.43
C ALA A 26 -3.15 2.31 13.93
N GLY A 27 -3.73 1.15 14.30
CA GLY A 27 -3.95 0.80 15.70
C GLY A 27 -2.66 0.87 16.53
N HIS A 28 -1.54 0.38 15.98
CA HIS A 28 -0.24 0.44 16.67
C HIS A 28 0.46 1.80 16.62
N ALA A 29 0.11 2.66 15.67
CA ALA A 29 0.75 3.97 15.48
C ALA A 29 0.14 5.05 16.36
N GLU A 30 -1.16 4.97 16.62
CA GLU A 30 -1.87 5.83 17.57
C GLU A 30 -1.28 5.69 18.98
N ASP A 31 -1.00 4.46 19.42
CA ASP A 31 -0.31 4.16 20.69
C ASP A 31 1.10 4.80 20.79
N ARG A 32 1.72 5.12 19.65
CA ARG A 32 3.10 5.63 19.55
C ARG A 32 3.18 7.09 19.09
N GLY A 33 2.04 7.78 18.96
CA GLY A 33 1.96 9.17 18.51
C GLY A 33 2.50 9.43 17.10
N ARG A 34 2.53 8.42 16.22
CA ARG A 34 3.05 8.57 14.84
C ARG A 34 1.97 9.06 13.90
N CYS A 35 2.21 10.20 13.24
CA CYS A 35 1.25 10.80 12.29
C CYS A 35 1.26 10.18 10.89
N SER A 36 2.26 9.36 10.53
CA SER A 36 2.35 8.76 9.18
C SER A 36 2.89 7.34 9.19
N LEU A 37 2.27 6.48 8.38
CA LEU A 37 2.66 5.10 8.16
C LEU A 37 3.50 4.99 6.88
N LEU A 38 4.64 4.32 6.97
CA LEU A 38 5.49 4.04 5.80
C LEU A 38 5.24 2.62 5.33
N ILE A 39 4.75 2.46 4.09
CA ILE A 39 4.54 1.16 3.47
C ILE A 39 5.30 1.12 2.16
N SER A 40 5.97 0.00 1.90
CA SER A 40 6.68 -0.22 0.65
C SER A 40 5.92 -1.13 -0.30
N SER A 41 6.09 -0.92 -1.61
CA SER A 41 5.50 -1.76 -2.65
C SER A 41 5.90 -3.23 -2.51
N ASN A 42 7.14 -3.50 -2.05
CA ASN A 42 7.60 -4.86 -1.78
C ASN A 42 6.99 -5.47 -0.52
N SER A 43 6.76 -4.70 0.55
CA SER A 43 6.10 -5.22 1.75
C SER A 43 4.64 -5.57 1.45
N LEU A 44 3.93 -4.73 0.69
CA LEU A 44 2.59 -5.04 0.20
C LEU A 44 2.58 -6.30 -0.67
N ALA A 45 3.50 -6.38 -1.65
CA ALA A 45 3.58 -7.57 -2.51
C ALA A 45 3.89 -8.85 -1.72
N ASN A 46 4.82 -8.80 -0.76
CA ASN A 46 5.16 -9.95 0.06
C ASN A 46 3.98 -10.38 0.94
N ARG A 47 3.26 -9.42 1.54
CA ARG A 47 2.07 -9.67 2.34
C ARG A 47 0.98 -10.33 1.49
N PHE A 48 0.64 -9.73 0.36
CA PHE A 48 -0.36 -10.26 -0.56
C PHE A 48 -0.03 -11.68 -1.04
N ILE A 49 1.24 -11.94 -1.39
CA ILE A 49 1.67 -13.28 -1.82
C ILE A 49 1.52 -14.32 -0.71
N LEU A 50 1.86 -13.94 0.53
CA LEU A 50 1.73 -14.81 1.69
C LEU A 50 0.26 -15.10 1.99
N GLU A 51 -0.60 -14.08 2.03
CA GLU A 51 -2.02 -14.22 2.32
C GLU A 51 -2.74 -15.06 1.25
N ARG A 52 -2.39 -14.86 -0.03
CA ARG A 52 -3.10 -15.48 -1.14
C ARG A 52 -2.64 -16.91 -1.45
N TRP A 53 -1.34 -17.18 -1.36
CA TRP A 53 -0.75 -18.46 -1.78
C TRP A 53 0.05 -19.17 -0.68
N GLY A 54 0.19 -18.60 0.51
CA GLY A 54 1.02 -19.17 1.58
C GLY A 54 2.53 -19.12 1.30
N ILE A 55 2.95 -18.39 0.25
CA ILE A 55 4.33 -18.37 -0.21
C ILE A 55 5.14 -17.32 0.54
N ARG A 56 6.20 -17.75 1.22
CA ARG A 56 7.06 -16.89 2.03
C ARG A 56 8.15 -16.21 1.20
N PRO A 57 8.63 -15.02 1.60
CA PRO A 57 9.73 -14.32 0.91
C PRO A 57 11.01 -15.15 0.72
N SER A 58 11.28 -16.11 1.62
CA SER A 58 12.41 -17.05 1.49
C SER A 58 12.31 -17.92 0.24
N GLN A 59 11.10 -18.20 -0.25
CA GLN A 59 10.83 -19.01 -1.43
C GLN A 59 10.86 -18.19 -2.74
N ARG A 60 11.27 -16.91 -2.70
CA ARG A 60 11.26 -16.01 -3.86
C ARG A 60 12.02 -16.53 -5.08
N LYS A 61 13.15 -17.22 -4.88
CA LYS A 61 13.93 -17.79 -5.98
C LYS A 61 13.11 -18.84 -6.75
N ARG A 62 12.30 -19.64 -6.04
CA ARG A 62 11.44 -20.68 -6.61
C ARG A 62 10.23 -20.09 -7.36
N TYR A 63 9.63 -19.02 -6.84
CA TYR A 63 8.44 -18.38 -7.41
C TYR A 63 8.75 -17.02 -8.06
N ARG A 64 9.87 -16.93 -8.79
CA ARG A 64 10.39 -15.66 -9.31
C ARG A 64 9.36 -14.90 -10.15
N SER A 65 8.64 -15.59 -11.02
CA SER A 65 7.65 -14.99 -11.93
C SER A 65 6.46 -14.40 -11.17
N LEU A 66 5.93 -15.13 -10.19
CA LEU A 66 4.87 -14.65 -9.28
C LEU A 66 5.30 -13.35 -8.57
N TYR A 67 6.46 -13.39 -7.92
CA TYR A 67 6.99 -12.21 -7.22
C TYR A 67 7.22 -11.03 -8.17
N ALA A 68 7.71 -11.28 -9.38
CA ALA A 68 7.94 -10.23 -10.36
C ALA A 68 6.62 -9.57 -10.82
N ALA A 69 5.59 -10.38 -11.11
CA ALA A 69 4.29 -9.90 -11.55
C ALA A 69 3.58 -9.08 -10.46
N VAL A 70 3.46 -9.62 -9.24
CA VAL A 70 2.80 -8.93 -8.13
C VAL A 70 3.53 -7.65 -7.77
N ARG A 71 4.87 -7.67 -7.68
CA ARG A 71 5.65 -6.45 -7.38
C ARG A 71 5.49 -5.39 -8.45
N ARG A 72 5.42 -5.77 -9.73
CA ARG A 72 5.16 -4.82 -10.81
C ARG A 72 3.80 -4.15 -10.59
N HIS A 73 2.76 -4.93 -10.32
CA HIS A 73 1.42 -4.41 -10.08
C HIS A 73 1.34 -3.50 -8.85
N CYS A 74 1.94 -3.89 -7.71
CA CYS A 74 2.00 -3.05 -6.51
C CYS A 74 2.71 -1.72 -6.77
N ARG A 75 3.77 -1.69 -7.60
CA ARG A 75 4.44 -0.44 -7.97
C ARG A 75 3.54 0.46 -8.81
N THR A 76 2.86 -0.10 -9.81
CA THR A 76 1.90 0.66 -10.63
C THR A 76 0.78 1.24 -9.78
N LEU A 77 0.24 0.48 -8.82
CA LEU A 77 -0.74 0.99 -7.85
C LEU A 77 -0.18 2.11 -6.99
N PHE A 78 1.05 1.97 -6.51
CA PHE A 78 1.70 3.00 -5.70
C PHE A 78 1.95 4.28 -6.48
N GLU A 79 2.37 4.17 -7.74
CA GLU A 79 2.50 5.32 -8.66
C GLU A 79 1.14 6.00 -8.87
N TYR A 80 0.07 5.23 -9.06
CA TYR A 80 -1.30 5.74 -9.13
C TYR A 80 -1.73 6.49 -7.86
N TYR A 81 -1.52 5.91 -6.68
CA TYR A 81 -1.92 6.54 -5.41
C TYR A 81 -1.14 7.81 -5.12
N VAL A 82 0.15 7.86 -5.44
CA VAL A 82 0.95 9.09 -5.33
C VAL A 82 0.44 10.17 -6.28
N ALA A 83 0.15 9.82 -7.54
CA ALA A 83 -0.37 10.78 -8.51
C ALA A 83 -1.73 11.35 -8.06
N ARG A 84 -2.59 10.50 -7.46
CA ARG A 84 -3.88 10.92 -6.89
C ARG A 84 -3.73 11.71 -5.57
N GLY A 85 -2.62 11.52 -4.85
CA GLY A 85 -2.36 12.14 -3.55
C GLY A 85 -3.21 11.59 -2.39
N ARG A 86 -4.06 10.59 -2.65
CA ARG A 86 -4.90 9.95 -1.64
C ARG A 86 -5.26 8.51 -1.98
N PHE A 87 -5.55 7.74 -0.94
CA PHE A 87 -6.12 6.40 -0.98
C PHE A 87 -7.40 6.40 -0.15
N GLU A 88 -8.51 5.93 -0.70
CA GLU A 88 -9.80 5.97 -0.03
C GLU A 88 -10.64 4.72 -0.32
N TRP A 89 -11.42 4.30 0.66
CA TRP A 89 -12.42 3.25 0.51
C TRP A 89 -13.68 3.60 1.30
N LYS A 90 -14.79 2.96 0.93
CA LYS A 90 -16.06 3.08 1.64
C LYS A 90 -16.43 1.72 2.24
N ASP A 91 -16.91 1.73 3.47
CA ASP A 91 -17.52 0.57 4.11
C ASP A 91 -18.74 1.00 4.96
N GLY A 92 -19.24 0.10 5.80
CA GLY A 92 -20.40 0.37 6.66
C GLY A 92 -20.16 1.46 7.72
N ALA A 93 -18.91 1.81 8.03
CA ALA A 93 -18.57 2.85 8.98
C ALA A 93 -18.44 4.24 8.33
N GLY A 94 -18.18 4.30 7.02
CA GLY A 94 -18.07 5.57 6.30
C GLY A 94 -17.06 5.53 5.16
N ILE A 95 -16.54 6.72 4.81
CA ILE A 95 -15.49 6.89 3.83
C ILE A 95 -14.18 7.12 4.58
N HIS A 96 -13.25 6.19 4.44
CA HIS A 96 -11.92 6.29 5.03
C HIS A 96 -10.99 6.92 4.02
N VAL A 97 -10.28 7.99 4.40
CA VAL A 97 -9.35 8.69 3.51
C VAL A 97 -7.97 8.76 4.12
N TRP A 98 -6.98 8.43 3.29
CA TRP A 98 -5.56 8.53 3.60
C TRP A 98 -4.88 9.47 2.62
N GLY A 99 -4.19 10.47 3.12
CA GLY A 99 -3.25 11.27 2.32
C GLY A 99 -2.04 10.42 1.94
N VAL A 100 -1.61 10.51 0.69
CA VAL A 100 -0.51 9.69 0.14
C VAL A 100 0.58 10.60 -0.41
N TYR A 101 1.83 10.35 0.00
CA TYR A 101 2.99 11.01 -0.58
C TYR A 101 4.14 10.04 -0.80
N LYS A 102 5.00 10.35 -1.79
CA LYS A 102 6.22 9.58 -2.03
C LYS A 102 7.24 9.88 -0.93
N TYR A 103 7.67 8.84 -0.21
CA TYR A 103 8.73 8.95 0.78
C TYR A 103 10.10 8.71 0.15
N ASP A 104 10.28 7.55 -0.50
CA ASP A 104 11.56 7.17 -1.12
C ASP A 104 11.38 6.11 -2.24
N ARG A 105 12.42 5.84 -3.03
CA ARG A 105 12.49 4.76 -4.01
C ARG A 105 13.88 4.12 -4.03
N VAL A 106 14.00 2.90 -3.50
CA VAL A 106 15.28 2.17 -3.43
C VAL A 106 15.25 0.94 -4.33
N ARG A 107 16.09 0.89 -5.37
CA ARG A 107 16.21 -0.25 -6.30
C ARG A 107 14.85 -0.73 -6.85
N GLY A 108 13.99 0.23 -7.18
CA GLY A 108 12.63 -0.03 -7.67
C GLY A 108 11.59 -0.36 -6.60
N ASN A 109 11.94 -0.47 -5.32
CA ASN A 109 10.96 -0.52 -4.24
C ASN A 109 10.46 0.90 -3.92
N MET A 110 9.20 1.19 -4.22
CA MET A 110 8.59 2.47 -3.88
C MET A 110 8.10 2.45 -2.43
N ILE A 111 8.46 3.46 -1.64
CA ILE A 111 8.02 3.64 -0.25
C ILE A 111 7.13 4.87 -0.20
N LEU A 112 5.91 4.69 0.30
CA LEU A 112 4.93 5.76 0.44
C LEU A 112 4.67 6.05 1.91
N GLY A 113 4.45 7.33 2.20
CA GLY A 113 3.84 7.76 3.45
C GLY A 113 2.34 7.87 3.31
N PHE A 114 1.63 7.28 4.27
CA PHE A 114 0.18 7.32 4.41
C PHE A 114 -0.17 8.08 5.68
N VAL A 115 -1.00 9.11 5.57
CA VAL A 115 -1.47 9.94 6.69
C VAL A 115 -2.98 9.77 6.81
N ARG A 116 -3.45 9.28 7.96
CA ARG A 116 -4.89 9.15 8.21
C ARG A 116 -5.51 10.54 8.22
N ILE A 117 -6.54 10.76 7.42
CA ILE A 117 -7.33 12.00 7.46
C ILE A 117 -8.55 11.69 8.32
N PRO A 118 -8.72 12.33 9.49
CA PRO A 118 -9.88 12.09 10.35
C PRO A 118 -11.19 12.43 9.65
N ASP A 119 -12.22 11.67 9.98
CA ASP A 119 -13.57 11.88 9.46
C ASP A 119 -14.06 13.30 9.77
N GLY A 120 -14.67 13.96 8.77
CA GLY A 120 -15.13 15.35 8.88
C GLY A 120 -14.07 16.42 8.56
N THR A 121 -12.82 16.06 8.29
CA THR A 121 -11.80 17.02 7.83
C THR A 121 -12.08 17.44 6.38
N PRO A 122 -12.23 18.74 6.06
CA PRO A 122 -12.41 19.19 4.69
C PRO A 122 -11.20 18.79 3.81
N LEU A 123 -11.46 18.02 2.76
CA LEU A 123 -10.43 17.47 1.84
C LEU A 123 -9.62 18.54 1.07
N PHE A 124 -9.93 19.82 1.27
CA PHE A 124 -9.30 20.96 0.59
C PHE A 124 -7.96 21.42 1.19
N LEU A 125 -7.54 20.91 2.35
CA LEU A 125 -6.33 21.38 3.03
C LEU A 125 -5.02 20.70 2.60
N SER A 126 -5.06 19.63 1.80
CA SER A 126 -3.84 18.85 1.46
C SER A 126 -2.99 19.44 0.33
N ARG A 127 -3.39 20.55 -0.31
CA ARG A 127 -2.64 21.16 -1.42
C ARG A 127 -1.59 22.21 -1.04
N ARG A 128 -1.40 22.54 0.24
CA ARG A 128 -0.39 23.54 0.65
C ARG A 128 0.62 22.99 1.65
N ARG A 129 1.78 22.57 1.13
CA ARG A 129 3.14 23.06 1.45
C ARG A 129 4.20 21.97 1.23
N ARG A 130 4.92 22.08 0.11
CA ARG A 130 6.38 21.96 0.07
C ARG A 130 6.92 22.90 -1.02
N GLN A 131 6.93 24.19 -0.69
CA GLN A 131 7.96 25.11 -1.13
C GLN A 131 8.72 25.50 0.14
N ARG A 132 9.90 24.92 0.32
CA ARG A 132 11.03 25.35 1.18
C ARG A 132 12.17 24.39 0.83
N ALA A 133 13.39 24.79 0.52
CA ALA A 133 14.01 26.05 0.15
C ALA A 133 15.20 25.64 -0.74
#